data_AF-A0A838RML4-F1
#
_entry.id   AF-A0A838RML4-F1
#
_cell.length_a   1.000
_cell.length_b   1.000
_cell.length_c   1.000
_cell.angle_alpha   90.00
_cell.angle_beta   90.00
_cell.angle_gamma   90.00
#
_symmetry.space_group_name_H-M   'P 1'
#
loop_
_entity.id
_entity.type
_entity.pdbx_description
1 polymer ?
#
loop_
_entity_poly.entity_id
_entity_poly.type
_entity_poly.pdbx_seq_one_letter_code
_entity_poly.pdbx_strand_id
1 'polypeptide(L)'
;MIPEDKRYPPLDRLRRAPTQISAPALVKALAWVAEIRALEVGRVDLSGVPVGRVKELARYAATAWSQTLARMPEERQIATLLAFAHSYEAIAQDDALDLLEQLTRSLLARAKREGQAERLRTLHDLDQAAWHLQLACSILLDPQYEDEEVRNMVFLRVPREVLKEAVARVEAGVLVSIPRGNNRQKRGSDP
;
A
#
# COMPACT_ATOMS: atom_id res chain seq x y z
N MET A 1 27.44 20.13 -9.03
CA MET A 1 26.31 20.05 -9.99
C MET A 1 25.04 19.79 -9.22
N ILE A 2 24.04 20.68 -9.29
CA ILE A 2 22.75 20.53 -8.61
C ILE A 2 21.69 20.32 -9.71
N PRO A 3 20.84 19.28 -9.66
CA PRO A 3 19.85 19.04 -10.71
C PRO A 3 18.81 20.17 -10.74
N GLU A 4 18.48 20.62 -11.96
CA GLU A 4 17.50 21.65 -12.26
C GLU A 4 16.07 21.15 -12.09
N ASP A 5 15.41 21.59 -11.03
CA ASP A 5 13.99 21.98 -11.06
C ASP A 5 13.78 23.06 -9.98
N LYS A 6 14.28 24.28 -10.26
CA LYS A 6 14.38 25.37 -9.29
C LYS A 6 13.24 26.37 -9.45
N ARG A 7 12.04 26.01 -8.99
CA ARG A 7 10.97 27.01 -8.75
C ARG A 7 11.01 27.66 -7.37
N TYR A 8 11.79 27.13 -6.42
CA TYR A 8 11.88 27.66 -5.06
C TYR A 8 13.30 27.59 -4.48
N PRO A 9 13.71 28.56 -3.63
CA PRO A 9 14.95 28.51 -2.86
C PRO A 9 15.06 27.22 -2.02
N PRO A 10 16.28 26.74 -1.72
CA PRO A 10 16.49 25.54 -0.91
C PRO A 10 15.69 25.56 0.41
N LEU A 11 15.77 26.66 1.17
CA LEU A 11 15.03 26.80 2.43
C LEU A 11 13.50 26.70 2.26
N ASP A 12 12.95 27.21 1.15
CA ASP A 12 11.50 27.16 0.90
C ASP A 12 11.05 25.77 0.43
N ARG A 13 11.96 24.95 -0.09
CA ARG A 13 11.73 23.50 -0.26
C ARG A 13 11.71 22.79 1.11
N LEU A 14 12.59 23.19 2.03
CA LEU A 14 12.69 22.64 3.39
C LEU A 14 11.53 23.06 4.33
N ARG A 15 10.41 23.57 3.82
CA ARG A 15 9.31 24.11 4.65
C ARG A 15 7.93 23.56 4.29
N ARG A 16 7.81 22.82 3.19
CA ARG A 16 6.51 22.31 2.72
C ARG A 16 6.36 20.85 3.06
N ALA A 17 5.51 20.56 4.04
CA ALA A 17 5.00 19.23 4.28
C ALA A 17 4.28 18.70 3.01
N PRO A 18 4.41 17.39 2.68
CA PRO A 18 3.77 16.83 1.50
C PRO A 18 2.23 16.90 1.62
N THR A 19 1.55 17.53 0.67
CA THR A 19 0.09 17.69 0.67
C THR A 19 -0.66 16.51 0.04
N GLN A 20 0.04 15.56 -0.58
CA GLN A 20 -0.55 14.36 -1.17
C GLN A 20 0.18 13.09 -0.72
N ILE A 21 -0.56 12.14 -0.16
CA ILE A 21 -0.05 10.82 0.25
C ILE A 21 0.24 10.01 -1.02
N SER A 22 1.51 9.90 -1.39
CA SER A 22 1.94 9.18 -2.59
C SER A 22 3.38 8.69 -2.46
N ALA A 23 3.74 7.64 -3.21
CA ALA A 23 5.11 7.13 -3.20
C ALA A 23 6.14 8.21 -3.63
N PRO A 24 5.89 9.05 -4.66
CA PRO A 24 6.78 10.16 -4.97
C PRO A 24 6.89 11.20 -3.85
N ALA A 25 5.81 11.45 -3.11
CA ALA A 25 5.85 12.34 -1.95
C ALA A 25 6.73 11.78 -0.81
N LEU A 26 6.69 10.46 -0.59
CA LEU A 26 7.54 9.78 0.39
C LEU A 26 9.01 9.85 0.01
N VAL A 27 9.33 9.60 -1.27
CA VAL A 27 10.70 9.74 -1.78
C VAL A 27 11.20 11.18 -1.58
N LYS A 28 10.36 12.18 -1.84
CA LYS A 28 10.71 13.59 -1.60
C LYS A 28 10.95 13.89 -0.12
N ALA A 29 10.10 13.37 0.78
CA ALA A 29 10.27 13.55 2.23
C ALA A 29 11.57 12.91 2.74
N LEU A 30 11.89 11.69 2.28
CA LEU A 30 13.14 11.01 2.63
C LEU A 30 14.37 11.71 2.07
N ALA A 31 14.31 12.19 0.82
CA ALA A 31 15.38 12.99 0.23
C ALA A 31 15.62 14.28 1.03
N TRP A 32 14.54 14.91 1.51
CA TRP A 32 14.63 16.09 2.35
C TRP A 32 15.31 15.79 3.71
N VAL A 33 14.95 14.70 4.38
CA VAL A 33 15.66 14.25 5.60
C VAL A 33 17.15 14.02 5.33
N ALA A 34 17.49 13.41 4.19
CA ALA A 34 18.87 13.19 3.79
C ALA A 34 19.63 14.51 3.53
N GLU A 35 18.99 15.50 2.90
CA GLU A 35 19.57 16.84 2.68
C GLU A 35 19.88 17.54 4.01
N ILE A 36 18.99 17.47 5.01
CA ILE A 36 19.23 18.08 6.34
C ILE A 36 20.37 17.34 7.05
N ARG A 37 20.36 16.01 7.06
CA ARG A 37 21.41 15.20 7.69
C ARG A 37 22.79 15.43 7.09
N ALA A 38 22.86 15.69 5.78
CA ALA A 38 24.11 15.99 5.09
C ALA A 38 24.79 17.28 5.58
N LEU A 39 24.06 18.16 6.27
CA LEU A 39 24.63 19.35 6.91
C LEU A 39 25.41 19.02 8.19
N GLU A 40 25.29 17.80 8.71
CA GLU A 40 25.90 17.31 9.96
C GLU A 40 25.61 18.17 11.21
N VAL A 41 24.61 19.05 11.13
CA VAL A 41 24.24 20.00 12.19
C VAL A 41 23.67 19.29 13.43
N GLY A 42 23.06 18.12 13.27
CA GLY A 42 22.56 17.30 14.39
C GLY A 42 23.66 16.80 15.33
N ARG A 43 24.95 16.90 14.96
CA ARG A 43 26.10 16.55 15.83
C ARG A 43 26.63 17.73 16.64
N VAL A 44 26.12 18.93 16.39
CA VAL A 44 26.58 20.14 17.10
C VAL A 44 26.00 20.14 18.51
N ASP A 45 26.88 20.19 19.52
CA ASP A 45 26.45 20.28 20.91
C ASP A 45 25.90 21.67 21.21
N LEU A 46 24.58 21.75 21.40
CA LEU A 46 23.87 22.96 21.81
C LEU A 46 23.48 22.94 23.29
N SER A 47 24.04 22.05 24.12
CA SER A 47 23.73 21.93 25.55
C SER A 47 23.96 23.22 26.34
N GLY A 48 24.92 24.05 25.92
CA GLY A 48 25.18 25.37 26.49
C GLY A 48 24.15 26.45 26.14
N VAL A 49 23.20 26.16 25.25
CA VAL A 49 22.17 27.11 24.80
C VAL A 49 20.80 26.68 25.32
N PRO A 50 20.00 27.59 25.92
CA PRO A 50 18.65 27.26 26.33
C PRO A 50 17.80 26.73 25.17
N VAL A 51 17.20 25.55 25.35
CA VAL A 51 16.37 24.88 24.33
C VAL A 51 15.26 25.78 23.78
N GLY A 52 14.66 26.63 24.64
CA GLY A 52 13.65 27.59 24.23
C GLY A 52 14.15 28.56 23.16
N ARG A 53 15.39 29.06 23.29
CA ARG A 53 16.00 30.00 22.34
C ARG A 53 16.35 29.33 21.01
N VAL A 54 16.82 28.09 21.05
CA VAL A 54 17.03 27.28 19.83
C VAL A 54 15.71 27.09 19.09
N LYS A 55 14.63 26.72 19.79
CA LYS A 55 13.29 26.57 19.19
C LYS A 55 12.75 27.87 18.60
N GLU A 56 12.95 29.00 19.26
CA GLU A 56 12.54 30.31 18.76
C GLU A 56 13.23 30.66 17.43
N LEU A 57 14.56 30.50 17.37
CA LEU A 57 15.35 30.75 16.16
C LEU A 57 14.95 29.81 15.02
N ALA A 58 14.78 28.52 15.32
CA ALA A 58 14.32 27.53 14.35
C ALA A 58 12.94 27.88 13.78
N ARG A 59 11.98 28.23 14.65
CA ARG A 59 10.63 28.61 14.24
C ARG A 59 10.61 29.90 13.43
N TYR A 60 11.49 30.85 13.76
CA TYR A 60 11.66 32.05 12.95
C TYR A 60 12.17 31.71 11.55
N ALA A 61 13.21 30.88 11.43
CA ALA A 61 13.73 30.45 10.12
C ALA A 61 12.69 29.68 9.29
N ALA A 62 11.86 28.87 9.95
CA ALA A 62 10.78 28.12 9.33
C ALA A 62 9.61 29.00 8.83
N THR A 63 9.54 30.27 9.24
CA THR A 63 8.46 31.19 8.87
C THR A 63 8.93 32.38 8.04
N ALA A 64 10.18 32.83 8.21
CA ALA A 64 10.77 33.96 7.49
C ALA A 64 11.01 33.66 6.00
N TRP A 65 10.88 34.68 5.15
CA TRP A 65 11.32 34.60 3.74
C TRP A 65 12.85 34.52 3.65
N SER A 66 13.36 33.81 2.65
CA SER A 66 14.80 33.62 2.45
C SER A 66 15.57 34.94 2.32
N GLN A 67 14.97 35.96 1.70
CA GLN A 67 15.54 37.32 1.61
C GLN A 67 15.61 38.02 2.97
N THR A 68 14.70 37.73 3.89
CA THR A 68 14.71 38.31 5.24
C THR A 68 15.86 37.73 6.06
N LEU A 69 16.13 36.43 5.92
CA LEU A 69 17.27 35.77 6.57
C LEU A 69 18.60 36.27 6.02
N ALA A 70 18.69 36.50 4.70
CA ALA A 70 19.90 37.01 4.06
C ALA A 70 20.27 38.45 4.46
N ARG A 71 19.35 39.21 5.04
CA ARG A 71 19.57 40.59 5.52
C ARG A 71 19.99 40.66 6.99
N MET A 72 20.08 39.53 7.68
CA MET A 72 20.50 39.49 9.08
C MET A 72 22.00 39.74 9.21
N PRO A 73 22.45 40.27 10.38
CA PRO A 73 23.86 40.20 10.74
C PRO A 73 24.36 38.75 10.68
N GLU A 74 25.57 38.55 10.18
CA GLU A 74 26.12 37.22 9.86
C GLU A 74 26.03 36.23 11.04
N GLU A 75 26.41 36.66 12.24
CA GLU A 75 26.32 35.83 13.46
C GLU A 75 24.88 35.38 13.75
N ARG A 76 23.91 36.30 13.61
CA ARG A 76 22.50 36.01 13.83
C ARG A 76 21.95 35.12 12.72
N GLN A 77 22.40 35.31 11.48
CA GLN A 77 22.00 34.47 10.34
C GLN A 77 22.47 33.03 10.56
N ILE A 78 23.73 32.83 10.92
CA ILE A 78 24.32 31.51 11.19
C ILE A 78 23.60 30.84 12.35
N ALA A 79 23.42 31.53 13.48
CA ALA A 79 22.70 30.97 14.63
C ALA A 79 21.26 30.56 14.28
N THR A 80 20.57 31.36 13.45
CA THR A 80 19.20 31.08 13.01
C THR A 80 19.13 29.85 12.11
N LEU A 81 20.02 29.74 11.12
CA LEU A 81 20.07 28.60 10.20
C LEU A 81 20.53 27.32 10.89
N LEU A 82 21.49 27.41 11.81
CA LEU A 82 21.95 26.29 12.64
C LEU A 82 20.81 25.75 13.51
N ALA A 83 20.13 26.64 14.24
CA ALA A 83 18.99 26.27 15.07
C ALA A 83 17.87 25.61 14.25
N PHE A 84 17.61 26.13 13.05
CA PHE A 84 16.68 25.52 12.11
C PHE A 84 17.11 24.12 11.73
N ALA A 85 18.29 23.92 11.14
CA ALA A 85 18.75 22.62 10.69
C ALA A 85 18.78 21.58 11.83
N HIS A 86 19.21 21.98 13.03
CA HIS A 86 19.20 21.11 14.21
C HIS A 86 17.78 20.69 14.63
N SER A 87 16.82 21.63 14.65
CA SER A 87 15.47 21.34 15.15
C SER A 87 14.58 20.68 14.10
N TYR A 88 14.77 21.04 12.83
CA TYR A 88 13.95 20.56 11.72
C TYR A 88 14.36 19.18 11.22
N GLU A 89 15.52 18.65 11.61
CA GLU A 89 15.89 17.28 11.28
C GLU A 89 14.89 16.28 11.89
N ALA A 90 14.58 16.42 13.18
CA ALA A 90 13.59 15.58 13.86
C ALA A 90 12.19 15.77 13.27
N ILE A 91 11.79 17.01 13.00
CA ILE A 91 10.48 17.32 12.41
C ILE A 91 10.33 16.68 11.02
N ALA A 92 11.34 16.82 10.15
CA ALA A 92 11.30 16.23 8.82
C ALA A 92 11.30 14.68 8.87
N GLN A 93 11.95 14.09 9.87
CA GLN A 93 11.90 12.64 10.11
C GLN A 93 10.49 12.20 10.52
N ASP A 94 9.88 12.89 11.48
CA ASP A 94 8.52 12.61 11.93
C ASP A 94 7.51 12.75 10.76
N ASP A 95 7.62 13.82 9.97
CA ASP A 95 6.78 14.02 8.77
C ASP A 95 6.94 12.87 7.75
N ALA A 96 8.16 12.35 7.57
CA ALA A 96 8.41 11.23 6.67
C ALA A 96 7.82 9.91 7.22
N LEU A 97 7.87 9.69 8.53
CA LEU A 97 7.26 8.53 9.19
C LEU A 97 5.73 8.59 9.11
N ASP A 98 5.12 9.75 9.37
CA ASP A 98 3.68 9.95 9.25
C ASP A 98 3.19 9.68 7.84
N LEU A 99 3.93 10.13 6.83
CA LEU A 99 3.59 9.89 5.44
C LEU A 99 3.74 8.40 5.07
N LEU A 100 4.80 7.73 5.56
CA LEU A 100 5.00 6.30 5.37
C LEU A 100 3.85 5.49 5.99
N GLU A 101 3.43 5.83 7.21
CA GLU A 101 2.32 5.18 7.89
C GLU A 101 1.03 5.32 7.09
N GLN A 102 0.69 6.54 6.68
CA GLN A 102 -0.50 6.82 5.89
C GLN A 102 -0.50 6.05 4.57
N LEU A 103 0.63 6.03 3.87
CA LEU A 103 0.79 5.32 2.60
C LEU A 103 0.62 3.80 2.81
N THR A 104 1.26 3.24 3.83
CA THR A 104 1.16 1.81 4.16
C THR A 104 -0.28 1.41 4.49
N ARG A 105 -0.97 2.19 5.33
CA ARG A 105 -2.39 1.98 5.65
C ARG A 105 -3.25 2.01 4.38
N SER A 106 -3.00 2.95 3.48
CA SER A 106 -3.76 3.07 2.23
C SER A 106 -3.57 1.87 1.29
N LEU A 107 -2.33 1.38 1.15
CA LEU A 107 -2.00 0.23 0.32
C LEU A 107 -2.62 -1.05 0.88
N LEU A 108 -2.51 -1.28 2.19
CA LEU A 108 -3.11 -2.44 2.84
C LEU A 108 -4.64 -2.42 2.71
N ALA A 109 -5.27 -1.26 2.91
CA ALA A 109 -6.72 -1.10 2.74
C ALA A 109 -7.15 -1.35 1.28
N ARG A 110 -6.35 -0.95 0.30
CA ARG A 110 -6.60 -1.22 -1.12
C ARG A 110 -6.47 -2.72 -1.42
N ALA A 111 -5.37 -3.35 -1.03
CA ALA A 111 -5.15 -4.78 -1.23
C ALA A 111 -6.26 -5.63 -0.60
N LYS A 112 -6.71 -5.26 0.61
CA LYS A 112 -7.85 -5.93 1.26
C LYS A 112 -9.14 -5.80 0.46
N ARG A 113 -9.47 -4.60 -0.04
CA ARG A 113 -10.66 -4.36 -0.86
C ARG A 113 -10.62 -5.12 -2.18
N GLU A 114 -9.48 -5.10 -2.86
CA GLU A 114 -9.27 -5.84 -4.11
C GLU A 114 -9.42 -7.36 -3.87
N GLY A 115 -8.80 -7.89 -2.81
CA GLY A 115 -8.94 -9.30 -2.45
C GLY A 115 -10.38 -9.70 -2.07
N GLN A 116 -11.11 -8.82 -1.35
CA GLN A 116 -12.52 -9.04 -1.03
C GLN A 116 -13.41 -9.02 -2.28
N ALA A 117 -13.17 -8.08 -3.20
CA ALA A 117 -13.90 -7.99 -4.45
C ALA A 117 -13.69 -9.24 -5.32
N GLU A 118 -12.44 -9.71 -5.43
CA GLU A 118 -12.11 -10.93 -6.17
C GLU A 118 -12.76 -12.18 -5.53
N ARG A 119 -12.75 -12.26 -4.18
CA ARG A 119 -13.42 -13.34 -3.46
C ARG A 119 -14.92 -13.36 -3.72
N LEU A 120 -15.58 -12.20 -3.68
CA LEU A 120 -17.01 -12.09 -3.97
C LEU A 120 -17.33 -12.45 -5.42
N ARG A 121 -16.49 -12.02 -6.37
CA ARG A 121 -16.62 -12.40 -7.78
C ARG A 121 -16.50 -13.91 -7.97
N THR A 122 -15.49 -14.52 -7.36
CA THR A 122 -15.30 -15.98 -7.39
C THR A 122 -16.51 -16.73 -6.82
N LEU A 123 -17.05 -16.26 -5.69
CA LEU A 123 -18.26 -16.86 -5.10
C LEU A 123 -19.47 -16.74 -6.03
N HIS A 124 -19.67 -15.59 -6.66
CA HIS A 124 -20.73 -15.40 -7.63
C HIS A 124 -20.61 -16.35 -8.84
N ASP A 125 -19.39 -16.49 -9.39
CA ASP A 125 -19.12 -17.38 -10.51
C ASP A 125 -19.34 -18.86 -10.12
N LEU A 126 -19.03 -19.23 -8.86
CA LEU A 126 -19.30 -20.56 -8.32
C LEU A 126 -20.80 -20.80 -8.08
N ASP A 127 -21.54 -19.83 -7.58
CA ASP A 127 -23.00 -19.92 -7.40
C ASP A 127 -23.69 -20.12 -8.76
N GLN A 128 -23.26 -19.39 -9.79
CA GLN A 128 -23.78 -19.57 -11.15
C GLN A 128 -23.46 -20.97 -11.68
N ALA A 129 -22.23 -21.46 -11.49
CA ALA A 129 -21.85 -22.81 -11.89
C ALA A 129 -22.67 -23.89 -11.16
N ALA A 130 -22.85 -23.73 -9.84
CA ALA A 130 -23.65 -24.64 -9.02
C ALA A 130 -25.11 -24.68 -9.49
N TRP A 131 -25.68 -23.54 -9.88
CA TRP A 131 -27.04 -23.48 -10.44
C TRP A 131 -27.17 -24.28 -11.75
N HIS A 132 -26.21 -24.12 -12.68
CA HIS A 132 -26.21 -24.89 -13.93
C HIS A 132 -26.05 -26.40 -13.70
N LEU A 133 -25.19 -26.79 -12.76
CA LEU A 133 -25.01 -28.19 -12.39
C LEU A 133 -26.25 -28.75 -11.69
N GLN A 134 -26.88 -27.98 -10.80
CA GLN A 134 -28.12 -28.37 -10.13
C GLN A 134 -29.25 -28.63 -11.13
N LEU A 135 -29.40 -27.78 -12.15
CA LEU A 135 -30.37 -27.99 -13.22
C LEU A 135 -30.11 -29.30 -13.98
N ALA A 136 -28.85 -29.55 -14.37
CA ALA A 136 -28.48 -30.78 -15.06
C ALA A 136 -28.74 -32.02 -14.18
N CYS A 137 -28.34 -31.98 -12.91
CA CYS A 137 -28.57 -33.07 -11.95
C CYS A 137 -30.06 -33.29 -11.67
N SER A 138 -30.88 -32.22 -11.63
CA SER A 138 -32.32 -32.38 -11.42
C SER A 138 -32.98 -33.18 -12.54
N ILE A 139 -32.57 -33.00 -13.79
CA ILE A 139 -33.08 -33.78 -14.93
C ILE A 139 -32.56 -35.22 -14.87
N LEU A 140 -31.30 -35.41 -14.51
CA LEU A 140 -30.69 -36.74 -14.37
C LEU A 140 -31.37 -37.59 -13.28
N LEU A 141 -31.81 -36.97 -12.19
CA LEU A 141 -32.40 -37.66 -11.04
C LEU A 141 -33.92 -37.81 -11.14
N ASP A 142 -34.54 -37.26 -12.18
CA ASP A 142 -35.99 -37.23 -12.32
C ASP A 142 -36.50 -38.47 -13.08
N PRO A 143 -37.27 -39.36 -12.43
CA PRO A 143 -37.70 -40.64 -13.01
C PRO A 143 -38.63 -40.50 -14.22
N GLN A 144 -39.11 -39.30 -14.53
CA GLN A 144 -39.99 -39.06 -15.67
C GLN A 144 -39.27 -39.10 -17.02
N TYR A 145 -37.93 -39.01 -17.03
CA TYR A 145 -37.12 -39.05 -18.23
C TYR A 145 -36.52 -40.43 -18.42
N GLU A 146 -36.70 -41.00 -19.61
CA GLU A 146 -36.06 -42.25 -20.01
C GLU A 146 -34.54 -42.05 -20.16
N ASP A 147 -33.73 -43.04 -19.76
CA ASP A 147 -32.27 -42.96 -19.74
C ASP A 147 -31.66 -42.51 -21.09
N GLU A 148 -32.27 -42.92 -22.22
CA GLU A 148 -31.83 -42.56 -23.57
C GLU A 148 -32.03 -41.08 -23.90
N GLU A 149 -33.00 -40.42 -23.25
CA GLU A 149 -33.40 -39.03 -23.52
C GLU A 149 -32.75 -38.02 -22.55
N VAL A 150 -32.32 -38.46 -21.37
CA VAL A 150 -31.76 -37.61 -20.31
C VAL A 150 -30.68 -36.66 -20.83
N ARG A 151 -29.74 -37.15 -21.63
CA ARG A 151 -28.65 -36.32 -22.16
C ARG A 151 -29.17 -35.20 -23.07
N ASN A 152 -30.16 -35.50 -23.91
CA ASN A 152 -30.77 -34.52 -24.80
C ASN A 152 -31.56 -33.48 -23.98
N MET A 153 -32.30 -33.92 -22.97
CA MET A 153 -33.07 -33.05 -22.09
C MET A 153 -32.19 -32.13 -21.24
N VAL A 154 -31.06 -32.63 -20.74
CA VAL A 154 -30.04 -31.81 -20.06
C VAL A 154 -29.52 -30.72 -20.98
N PHE A 155 -29.13 -31.06 -22.22
CA PHE A 155 -28.58 -30.09 -23.17
C PHE A 155 -29.61 -29.09 -23.71
N LEU A 156 -30.90 -29.45 -23.70
CA LEU A 156 -31.99 -28.53 -24.00
C LEU A 156 -32.12 -27.45 -22.90
N ARG A 157 -31.90 -27.81 -21.64
CA ARG A 157 -32.04 -26.89 -20.50
C ARG A 157 -30.75 -26.12 -20.17
N VAL A 158 -29.60 -26.76 -20.29
CA VAL A 158 -28.28 -26.20 -20.06
C VAL A 158 -27.38 -26.56 -21.25
N PRO A 159 -27.04 -25.61 -22.13
CA PRO A 159 -26.21 -25.89 -23.29
C PRO A 159 -24.90 -26.58 -22.90
N ARG A 160 -24.43 -27.52 -23.74
CA ARG A 160 -23.24 -28.34 -23.47
C ARG A 160 -22.02 -27.51 -23.07
N GLU A 161 -21.78 -26.38 -23.74
CA GLU A 161 -20.64 -25.51 -23.46
C GLU A 161 -20.78 -24.81 -22.10
N VAL A 162 -21.98 -24.35 -21.74
CA VAL A 162 -22.26 -23.78 -20.40
C VAL A 162 -22.06 -24.81 -19.30
N LEU A 163 -22.48 -26.06 -19.54
CA LEU A 163 -22.27 -27.15 -18.58
C LEU A 163 -20.79 -27.50 -18.41
N LYS A 164 -20.01 -27.54 -19.49
CA LYS A 164 -18.54 -27.73 -19.42
C LYS A 164 -17.87 -26.59 -18.65
N GLU A 165 -18.25 -25.34 -18.91
CA GLU A 165 -17.74 -24.18 -18.19
C GLU A 165 -18.07 -24.24 -16.70
N ALA A 166 -19.29 -24.64 -16.34
CA ALA A 166 -19.71 -24.80 -14.95
C ALA A 166 -18.88 -25.88 -14.22
N VAL A 167 -18.64 -27.04 -14.86
CA VAL A 167 -17.75 -28.09 -14.32
C VAL A 167 -16.35 -27.54 -14.10
N ALA A 168 -15.76 -26.89 -15.11
CA ALA A 168 -14.42 -26.32 -15.02
C ALA A 168 -14.29 -25.26 -13.91
N ARG A 169 -15.31 -24.42 -13.71
CA ARG A 169 -15.35 -23.40 -12.63
C ARG A 169 -15.37 -24.06 -11.24
N VAL A 170 -16.16 -25.11 -11.06
CA VAL A 170 -16.20 -25.84 -9.77
C VAL A 170 -14.89 -26.58 -9.52
N GLU A 171 -14.31 -27.26 -10.52
CA GLU A 171 -13.00 -27.91 -10.38
C GLU A 171 -11.90 -26.92 -9.98
N ALA A 172 -11.87 -25.74 -10.61
CA ALA A 172 -10.94 -24.68 -10.26
C ALA A 172 -11.17 -24.15 -8.83
N GLY A 173 -12.41 -23.94 -8.40
CA GLY A 173 -12.75 -23.45 -7.06
C GLY A 173 -12.48 -24.48 -5.93
N VAL A 174 -12.65 -25.77 -6.21
CA VAL A 174 -12.36 -26.87 -5.27
C VAL A 174 -10.85 -26.98 -5.02
N LEU A 175 -10.02 -26.81 -6.06
CA LEU A 175 -8.55 -26.81 -5.94
C LEU A 175 -8.02 -25.66 -5.07
N VAL A 176 -8.71 -24.52 -5.02
CA VAL A 176 -8.37 -23.38 -4.15
C VAL A 176 -8.76 -23.62 -2.68
N SER A 177 -9.76 -24.48 -2.44
CA SER A 177 -10.35 -24.68 -1.10
C SER A 177 -9.82 -25.90 -0.35
N ILE A 178 -9.20 -26.86 -1.04
CA ILE A 178 -8.56 -28.03 -0.42
C ILE A 178 -7.06 -27.76 -0.31
N PRO A 179 -6.49 -27.47 0.89
CA PRO A 179 -5.05 -27.50 1.04
C PRO A 179 -4.61 -28.94 0.77
N ARG A 180 -3.73 -29.14 -0.22
CA ARG A 180 -3.15 -30.47 -0.51
C ARG A 180 -2.55 -31.05 0.78
N GLY A 181 -3.30 -31.93 1.43
CA GLY A 181 -2.85 -32.69 2.58
C GLY A 181 -1.61 -33.47 2.18
N ASN A 182 -0.51 -33.16 2.86
CA ASN A 182 0.76 -33.87 2.77
C ASN A 182 0.55 -35.33 3.18
N ASN A 183 0.40 -36.24 2.21
CA ASN A 183 0.34 -37.68 2.47
C ASN A 183 1.74 -38.28 2.23
N ARG A 184 2.66 -38.01 3.16
CA ARG A 184 3.83 -38.87 3.43
C ARG A 184 3.59 -39.54 4.80
N GLN A 185 3.99 -40.82 4.89
CA GLN A 185 3.72 -41.82 5.94
C GLN A 185 2.29 -42.40 5.91
N LYS A 186 2.07 -43.71 5.69
CA LYS A 186 2.84 -44.89 6.12
C LYS A 186 2.87 -45.97 5.02
N ARG A 187 4.08 -46.31 4.56
CA ARG A 187 4.45 -47.69 4.22
C ARG A 187 5.30 -48.20 5.38
N GLY A 188 5.04 -49.42 5.84
CA GLY A 188 5.60 -50.03 7.04
C GLY A 188 4.50 -50.13 8.13
N SER A 189 4.04 -51.31 8.54
CA SER A 189 4.75 -52.58 8.63
C SER A 189 3.75 -53.75 8.64
N ASP A 190 4.05 -54.78 7.85
CA ASP A 190 3.51 -56.13 8.04
C ASP A 190 4.03 -56.75 9.35
N PRO A 191 3.29 -57.70 9.92
CA PRO A 191 3.88 -58.94 10.41
C PRO A 191 3.53 -60.14 9.51
#